data_AF-A0A7L5E1V3-F1
#
_entry.id   AF-A0A7L5E1V3-F1
#
_cell.length_a   1.000
_cell.length_b   1.000
_cell.length_c   1.000
_cell.angle_alpha   90.00
_cell.angle_beta   90.00
_cell.angle_gamma   90.00
#
_symmetry.space_group_name_H-M   'P 1'
#
loop_
_entity.id
_entity.type
_entity.pdbx_description
1 polymer ?
#
loop_
_entity_poly.entity_id
_entity_poly.type
_entity_poly.pdbx_seq_one_letter_code
_entity_poly.pdbx_strand_id
1 'polypeptide(L)'
;MKTGSGIKNIIKYRLTGTPDGNLLVSFYHLNVFDQQAVNWRIAEQLVDEKMGPEVLYEGNLNNNTHYQPAIFNLLRRVEVYVNCVRIERTS
;
A
#
# COMPACT_ATOMS: atom_id res chain seq x y z
N MET A 1 -10.58 -20.78 11.96
CA MET A 1 -9.88 -19.61 12.55
C MET A 1 -9.90 -18.50 11.53
N LYS A 2 -10.39 -17.30 11.88
CA LYS A 2 -10.27 -16.14 11.00
C LYS A 2 -8.80 -15.71 11.01
N THR A 3 -8.04 -16.15 10.02
CA THR A 3 -6.73 -15.58 9.69
C THR A 3 -6.99 -14.16 9.21
N GLY A 4 -7.05 -13.20 10.14
CA GLY A 4 -7.01 -11.79 9.75
C GLY A 4 -5.73 -11.58 8.96
N SER A 5 -5.80 -10.83 7.85
CA SER A 5 -4.70 -10.63 6.90
C SER A 5 -3.41 -10.00 7.49
N GLY A 6 -3.36 -9.78 8.81
CA GLY A 6 -2.31 -9.06 9.52
C GLY A 6 -2.19 -7.59 9.15
N ILE A 7 -3.01 -7.14 8.20
CA ILE A 7 -3.13 -5.77 7.75
C ILE A 7 -4.14 -5.04 8.65
N LYS A 8 -3.73 -3.87 9.13
CA LYS A 8 -4.56 -2.95 9.91
C LYS A 8 -4.43 -1.54 9.35
N ASN A 9 -5.32 -0.65 9.78
CA ASN A 9 -5.20 0.79 9.51
C ASN A 9 -5.11 1.14 8.01
N ILE A 10 -5.89 0.46 7.17
CA ILE A 10 -5.89 0.73 5.72
C ILE A 10 -6.53 2.08 5.47
N ILE A 11 -5.76 3.02 4.92
CA ILE A 11 -6.20 4.37 4.57
C ILE A 11 -5.87 4.61 3.12
N LYS A 12 -6.84 5.09 2.36
CA LYS A 12 -6.71 5.29 0.92
C LYS A 12 -6.86 6.76 0.54
N TYR A 13 -5.97 7.23 -0.31
CA TYR A 13 -6.01 8.56 -0.91
C TYR A 13 -5.94 8.44 -2.42
N ARG A 14 -6.62 9.34 -3.11
CA ARG A 14 -6.45 9.52 -4.56
C ARG A 14 -5.44 10.63 -4.80
N LEU A 15 -4.44 10.36 -5.63
CA LEU A 15 -3.50 11.36 -6.12
C LEU A 15 -3.77 11.57 -7.61
N THR A 16 -4.10 12.79 -8.00
CA THR A 16 -4.47 13.16 -9.38
C THR A 16 -3.41 14.05 -9.99
N GLY A 17 -3.32 14.09 -11.32
CA GLY A 17 -2.37 14.95 -12.04
C GLY A 17 -0.92 14.49 -11.95
N THR A 18 -0.70 13.19 -11.75
CA THR A 18 0.65 12.61 -11.79
C THR A 18 1.04 12.24 -13.23
N PRO A 19 2.34 12.15 -13.56
CA PRO A 19 2.78 11.64 -14.87
C PRO A 19 2.24 10.24 -15.21
N ASP A 20 1.96 9.42 -14.18
CA ASP A 20 1.39 8.08 -14.31
C ASP A 20 -0.15 8.05 -14.31
N GLY A 21 -0.80 9.22 -14.41
CA GLY A 21 -2.25 9.36 -14.38
C GLY A 21 -2.81 9.54 -12.97
N ASN A 22 -4.01 8.99 -12.73
CA ASN A 22 -4.62 8.98 -11.40
C ASN A 22 -4.10 7.77 -10.62
N LEU A 23 -3.69 8.01 -9.38
CA LEU A 23 -3.15 6.97 -8.50
C LEU A 23 -4.05 6.76 -7.29
N LEU A 24 -4.14 5.51 -6.86
CA LEU A 24 -4.64 5.12 -5.55
C LEU A 24 -3.46 4.83 -4.64
N VAL A 25 -3.35 5.60 -3.56
CA VAL A 25 -2.31 5.44 -2.53
C VAL A 25 -2.97 4.82 -1.30
N SER A 26 -2.56 3.61 -0.94
CA SER A 26 -3.02 2.91 0.25
C SER A 26 -1.90 2.85 1.29
N PHE A 27 -2.12 3.45 2.46
CA PHE A 27 -1.27 3.27 3.64
C PHE A 27 -1.86 2.18 4.52
N TYR A 28 -1.01 1.34 5.10
CA TYR A 28 -1.46 0.31 6.02
C TYR A 28 -0.34 -0.12 6.98
N HIS A 29 -0.75 -0.74 8.07
CA HIS A 29 0.13 -1.43 9.00
C HIS A 29 0.12 -2.93 8.71
N LEU A 30 1.28 -3.49 8.37
CA LEU A 30 1.50 -4.93 8.30
C LEU A 30 2.33 -5.39 9.49
N ASN A 31 1.85 -6.37 10.24
CA ASN A 31 2.64 -6.98 11.31
C ASN A 31 3.76 -7.86 10.71
N VAL A 32 4.95 -7.29 10.53
CA VAL A 32 6.11 -7.98 9.92
C VAL A 32 6.71 -9.09 10.79
N PHE A 33 6.36 -9.14 12.09
CA PHE A 33 6.77 -10.23 12.98
C PHE A 33 5.86 -11.46 12.86
N ASP A 34 4.72 -11.33 12.17
CA ASP A 34 3.80 -12.42 11.89
C ASP A 34 4.04 -12.95 10.47
N GLN A 35 4.72 -14.09 10.37
CA GLN A 35 5.06 -14.71 9.09
C GLN A 35 3.81 -15.08 8.27
N GLN A 36 2.67 -15.39 8.93
CA GLN A 36 1.42 -15.68 8.22
C GLN A 36 0.86 -14.42 7.57
N ALA A 37 0.95 -13.28 8.24
CA ALA A 37 0.54 -11.99 7.68
C ALA A 37 1.35 -11.61 6.44
N VAL A 38 2.67 -11.78 6.49
CA VAL A 38 3.57 -11.49 5.37
C VAL A 38 3.31 -12.44 4.20
N ASN A 39 3.23 -13.75 4.47
CA ASN A 39 2.97 -14.75 3.43
C ASN A 39 1.60 -14.55 2.77
N TRP A 40 0.56 -14.20 3.55
CA TRP A 40 -0.75 -13.86 3.02
C TRP A 40 -0.68 -12.67 2.06
N ARG A 41 0.07 -11.62 2.44
CA ARG A 41 0.20 -10.44 1.58
C ARG A 41 0.91 -10.73 0.27
N ILE A 42 1.97 -11.55 0.31
CA ILE A 42 2.66 -12.03 -0.90
C ILE A 42 1.69 -12.85 -1.78
N ALA A 43 0.89 -13.73 -1.17
CA ALA A 43 -0.09 -14.53 -1.90
C ALA A 43 -1.20 -13.68 -2.55
N GLU A 44 -1.72 -12.67 -1.85
CA GLU A 44 -2.65 -11.69 -2.42
C GLU A 44 -2.04 -10.98 -3.63
N GLN A 45 -0.79 -10.50 -3.52
CA GLN A 45 -0.09 -9.87 -4.63
C GLN A 45 0.06 -10.79 -5.83
N LEU A 46 0.43 -12.05 -5.64
CA LEU A 46 0.58 -13.04 -6.72
C LEU A 46 -0.74 -13.35 -7.45
N VAL A 47 -1.87 -13.26 -6.75
CA VAL A 47 -3.21 -13.43 -7.35
C VAL A 47 -3.66 -12.13 -8.04
N ASP A 48 -3.46 -10.98 -7.39
CA ASP A 48 -3.82 -9.66 -7.90
C ASP A 48 -2.98 -9.26 -9.12
N GLU A 49 -1.69 -9.62 -9.19
CA GLU A 49 -0.84 -9.37 -10.37
C GLU A 49 -1.41 -10.00 -11.65
N LYS A 50 -2.30 -11.00 -11.53
CA LYS A 50 -2.98 -11.62 -12.67
C LYS A 50 -4.32 -10.96 -13.04
N MET A 51 -4.88 -10.08 -12.21
CA MET A 51 -6.27 -9.59 -12.34
C MET A 51 -6.48 -8.10 -11.99
N GLY A 52 -5.49 -7.42 -11.41
CA GLY A 52 -5.64 -6.14 -10.72
C GLY A 52 -4.98 -4.94 -11.43
N PRO A 53 -5.16 -3.73 -10.86
CA PRO A 53 -4.53 -2.51 -11.36
C PRO A 53 -3.00 -2.59 -11.29
N GLU A 54 -2.32 -1.88 -12.20
CA GLU A 54 -0.85 -1.83 -12.23
C GLU A 54 -0.32 -1.20 -10.93
N VAL A 55 0.45 -1.98 -10.17
CA VAL A 55 1.09 -1.54 -8.92
C VAL A 55 2.45 -0.93 -9.26
N LEU A 56 2.60 0.37 -8.99
CA LEU A 56 3.87 1.09 -9.18
C LEU A 56 4.85 0.78 -8.06
N TYR A 57 4.34 0.64 -6.84
CA TYR A 57 5.15 0.30 -5.68
C TYR A 57 4.27 -0.31 -4.60
N GLU A 58 4.78 -1.34 -3.94
CA GLU A 58 4.25 -1.79 -2.66
C GLU A 58 5.37 -2.23 -1.74
N GLY A 59 5.39 -1.72 -0.51
CA GLY A 59 6.39 -2.13 0.46
C GLY A 59 6.51 -1.19 1.63
N ASN A 60 7.67 -1.25 2.28
CA ASN A 60 8.00 -0.41 3.42
C ASN A 60 7.94 1.07 3.02
N LEU A 61 7.19 1.86 3.78
CA LEU A 61 6.99 3.29 3.55
C LEU A 61 8.32 4.06 3.40
N ASN A 62 9.33 3.72 4.20
CA ASN A 62 10.63 4.39 4.21
C ASN A 62 11.50 4.02 3.00
N ASN A 63 11.19 2.92 2.32
CA ASN A 63 11.91 2.47 1.13
C ASN A 63 11.25 2.94 -0.17
N ASN A 64 10.09 3.60 -0.10
CA ASN A 64 9.39 4.09 -1.27
C ASN A 64 10.18 5.22 -1.94
N THR A 65 10.47 5.09 -3.23
CA THR A 65 11.09 6.12 -4.07
C THR A 65 10.09 6.82 -5.01
N HIS A 66 8.85 6.32 -5.11
CA HIS A 66 7.82 6.86 -5.99
C HIS A 66 7.02 7.96 -5.31
N TYR A 67 6.88 9.11 -5.97
CA TYR A 67 6.04 10.22 -5.50
C TYR A 67 6.36 10.69 -4.07
N GLN A 68 7.60 10.52 -3.60
CA GLN A 68 7.99 10.73 -2.19
C GLN A 68 7.40 12.02 -1.56
N PRO A 69 7.51 13.22 -2.17
CA PRO A 69 6.95 14.43 -1.56
C PRO A 69 5.43 14.35 -1.36
N ALA A 70 4.70 13.83 -2.34
CA ALA A 70 3.24 13.68 -2.27
C ALA A 70 2.85 12.62 -1.23
N ILE A 71 3.56 11.50 -1.19
CA ILE A 71 3.32 10.41 -0.22
C ILE A 71 3.57 10.89 1.21
N PHE A 72 4.64 11.63 1.48
CA PHE A 72 4.88 12.21 2.80
C PHE A 72 3.82 13.25 3.19
N ASN A 73 3.35 14.07 2.24
CA ASN A 73 2.27 15.02 2.50
C ASN A 73 0.94 14.32 2.83
N LEU A 74 0.63 13.19 2.18
CA LEU A 74 -0.53 12.38 2.51
C LEU A 74 -0.36 11.68 3.87
N LEU A 75 0.83 11.16 4.15
CA LEU A 75 1.16 10.51 5.43
C LEU A 75 0.98 11.47 6.61
N ARG A 76 1.26 12.76 6.45
CA ARG A 76 1.01 13.78 7.49
C ARG A 76 -0.47 13.92 7.89
N ARG A 77 -1.40 13.40 7.06
CA ARG A 77 -2.84 13.37 7.33
C ARG A 77 -3.28 12.05 7.96
N VAL A 78 -2.37 11.08 8.10
CA VAL A 78 -2.65 9.78 8.69
C VAL A 78 -2.41 9.85 10.19
N GLU A 79 -3.48 9.73 10.98
CA GLU A 79 -3.43 9.84 12.45
C GLU A 79 -3.12 8.51 13.17
N VAL A 80 -2.83 7.45 12.41
CA VAL A 80 -2.61 6.10 12.93
C VAL A 80 -1.27 5.55 12.45
N TYR A 81 -0.70 4.62 13.22
CA TYR A 81 0.54 3.98 12.81
C TYR A 81 0.34 3.13 11.55
N VAL A 82 1.20 3.37 10.54
CA VAL A 82 1.32 2.64 9.28
C VAL A 82 2.79 2.44 8.97
N ASN A 83 3.14 1.33 8.33
CA ASN A 83 4.54 1.00 7.96
C ASN A 83 4.70 0.61 6.49
N CYS A 84 3.59 0.47 5.76
CA CYS A 84 3.59 0.13 4.35
C CYS A 84 2.80 1.15 3.53
N VAL A 85 3.18 1.27 2.26
CA VAL A 85 2.45 2.00 1.24
C VAL A 85 2.33 1.14 -0.02
N ARG A 86 1.14 1.17 -0.64
CA ARG A 86 0.86 0.63 -1.98
C ARG A 86 0.40 1.77 -2.87
N ILE A 87 0.97 1.86 -4.07
CA ILE A 87 0.67 2.88 -5.07
C ILE A 87 0.23 2.16 -6.34
N GLU A 88 -1.00 2.42 -6.76
CA GLU A 88 -1.64 1.73 -7.90
C GLU A 88 -2.07 2.77 -8.93
N ARG A 89 -1.88 2.50 -10.22
CA ARG A 89 -2.55 3.27 -11.27
C ARG A 89 -4.03 2.91 -11.29
N THR A 90 -4.90 3.91 -11.23
CA THR A 90 -6.34 3.71 -11.44
C THR A 90 -6.64 3.99 -12.91
N SER A 91 -7.18 2.98 -13.61
CA SER A 91 -7.74 3.12 -14.95
C SER A 91 -8.97 4.01 -14.99
#